data_AF-A0A966J2U2-F1
#
_entry.id   AF-A0A966J2U2-F1
#
_cell.length_a   1.000
_cell.length_b   1.000
_cell.length_c   1.000
_cell.angle_alpha   90.00
_cell.angle_beta   90.00
_cell.angle_gamma   90.00
#
_symmetry.space_group_name_H-M   'P 1'
#
loop_
_entity.id
_entity.type
_entity.pdbx_description
1 polymer ?
#
loop_
_entity_poly.entity_id
_entity_poly.type
_entity_poly.pdbx_seq_one_letter_code
_entity_poly.pdbx_strand_id
1 'polypeptide(L)' 'MAIEEPAYEVLRSDGPFEIRRYAPMLVAETWVDGDMDEASNKGFRLIANFIFGNNQRPDSDQAAKI' A
#
# COMPACT_ATOMS: atom_id res chain seq x y z
N MET A 1 9.20 -15.97 7.24
CA MET A 1 9.37 -14.51 7.07
C MET A 1 8.03 -13.88 7.40
N ALA A 2 8.00 -12.88 8.27
CA ALA A 2 6.82 -12.05 8.46
C ALA A 2 6.84 -10.93 7.41
N ILE A 3 5.70 -10.63 6.80
CA ILE A 3 5.52 -9.43 5.96
C ILE A 3 5.38 -8.24 6.92
N GLU A 4 5.91 -7.08 6.54
CA GLU A 4 5.73 -5.86 7.35
C GLU A 4 4.25 -5.47 7.39
N GLU A 5 3.77 -5.09 8.58
CA GLU A 5 2.40 -4.66 8.82
C GLU A 5 2.39 -3.28 9.49
N PRO A 6 1.37 -2.42 9.23
CA PRO A 6 1.25 -1.15 9.91
C PRO A 6 1.18 -1.32 11.43
N ALA A 7 2.02 -0.60 12.16
CA ALA A 7 1.97 -0.59 13.61
C ALA A 7 0.63 0.01 14.11
N TYR A 8 0.01 -0.64 15.09
CA TYR A 8 -1.23 -0.16 15.70
C TYR A 8 -1.28 -0.44 17.21
N GLU A 9 -2.09 0.36 17.91
CA GLU A 9 -2.49 0.15 19.30
C GLU A 9 -3.96 -0.31 19.34
N VAL A 10 -4.26 -1.39 20.06
CA VAL A 10 -5.65 -1.80 20.32
C VAL A 10 -6.21 -0.98 21.47
N LEU A 11 -7.15 -0.08 21.17
CA LEU A 11 -7.81 0.76 22.17
C LEU A 11 -8.93 0.02 22.91
N ARG A 12 -9.60 -0.92 22.22
CA ARG A 12 -10.68 -1.74 22.76
C ARG A 12 -10.82 -3.03 21.96
N SER A 13 -11.17 -4.12 22.63
CA SER A 13 -11.53 -5.40 22.02
C SER A 13 -12.84 -5.88 22.64
N ASP A 14 -13.85 -6.14 21.81
CA ASP A 14 -15.17 -6.58 22.24
C ASP A 14 -15.64 -7.72 21.33
N GLY A 15 -15.44 -8.96 21.76
CA GLY A 15 -15.93 -10.14 21.02
C GLY A 15 -15.37 -10.20 19.59
N PRO A 16 -16.21 -10.08 18.54
CA PRO A 16 -15.78 -10.26 17.16
C PRO A 16 -15.07 -9.04 16.53
N PHE A 17 -14.87 -7.94 17.26
CA PHE A 17 -14.23 -6.74 16.69
C PHE A 17 -13.25 -6.05 17.64
N GLU A 18 -12.39 -5.23 17.04
CA GLU A 18 -11.41 -4.40 17.73
C GLU A 18 -11.47 -2.95 17.23
N ILE A 19 -11.13 -2.03 18.12
CA ILE A 19 -10.89 -0.62 17.81
C ILE A 19 -9.38 -0.41 17.83
N ARG A 20 -8.79 -0.08 16.67
CA ARG A 20 -7.35 0.09 16.49
C ARG A 20 -7.00 1.54 16.15
N ARG A 21 -5.92 2.05 16.76
CA ARG A 21 -5.30 3.34 16.41
C ARG A 21 -4.02 3.07 15.62
N TYR A 22 -4.00 3.50 14.37
CA TYR A 22 -2.80 3.44 13.53
C TYR A 22 -1.97 4.71 13.69
N ALA A 23 -0.65 4.56 13.68
CA ALA A 23 0.25 5.71 13.59
C ALA A 23 0.18 6.36 12.20
N PRO A 24 0.56 7.65 12.05
CA PRO A 24 0.72 8.25 10.73
C PRO A 24 1.69 7.43 9.87
N MET A 25 1.31 7.17 8.62
CA MET A 25 2.09 6.39 7.67
C MET A 25 1.97 6.97 6.26
N LEU A 26 2.98 6.72 5.43
CA LEU A 26 2.91 6.99 4.00
C LEU A 26 2.22 5.82 3.30
N VAL A 27 1.26 6.12 2.43
CA VAL A 27 0.49 5.13 1.68
C VAL A 27 0.53 5.50 0.21
N ALA A 28 0.72 4.51 -0.66
CA ALA A 28 0.49 4.66 -2.09
C ALA A 28 -1.00 4.38 -2.37
N GLU A 29 -1.72 5.38 -2.88
CA GLU A 29 -3.15 5.30 -3.16
C GLU A 29 -3.43 5.62 -4.63
N THR A 30 -4.52 5.08 -5.17
CA THR A 30 -4.98 5.35 -6.53
C THR A 30 -6.50 5.35 -6.59
N TRP A 31 -7.04 6.08 -7.57
CA TRP A 31 -8.46 6.11 -7.87
C TRP A 31 -8.71 5.39 -9.20
N VAL A 32 -9.74 4.56 -9.24
CA VAL A 32 -10.19 3.85 -10.45
C VAL A 32 -11.71 3.74 -10.45
N ASP A 33 -12.32 3.74 -11.63
CA ASP A 33 -13.76 3.52 -11.79
C ASP A 33 -14.08 2.01 -11.93
N GLY A 34 -15.26 1.63 -11.46
CA GLY A 34 -15.79 0.27 -11.56
C GLY A 34 -16.62 -0.11 -10.34
N ASP A 35 -17.20 -1.31 -10.37
CA ASP A 35 -17.73 -1.94 -9.17
C ASP A 35 -16.60 -2.39 -8.23
N MET A 36 -16.96 -2.95 -7.07
CA MET A 36 -16.00 -3.34 -6.04
C MET A 36 -14.95 -4.34 -6.54
N ASP A 37 -15.35 -5.34 -7.32
CA ASP A 37 -14.45 -6.41 -7.78
C ASP A 37 -13.54 -5.92 -8.91
N GLU A 38 -14.09 -5.18 -9.86
CA GLU A 38 -13.32 -4.59 -10.95
C GLU A 38 -12.34 -3.53 -10.44
N ALA A 39 -12.80 -2.61 -9.59
CA ALA A 39 -11.99 -1.53 -9.05
C ALA A 39 -10.86 -2.09 -8.18
N SER A 40 -11.12 -3.09 -7.33
CA SER A 40 -10.09 -3.72 -6.50
C SER A 40 -8.96 -4.32 -7.35
N ASN A 41 -9.31 -5.04 -8.41
CA ASN A 41 -8.33 -5.65 -9.31
C ASN A 41 -7.54 -4.61 -10.11
N LYS A 42 -8.21 -3.58 -10.65
CA LYS A 42 -7.57 -2.49 -11.42
C LYS A 42 -6.63 -1.68 -10.52
N GLY A 43 -7.10 -1.28 -9.35
CA GLY A 43 -6.35 -0.51 -8.36
C GLY A 43 -5.12 -1.28 -7.86
N PHE A 44 -5.28 -2.55 -7.48
CA PHE A 44 -4.16 -3.36 -7.00
C PHE A 44 -3.04 -3.49 -8.04
N ARG A 45 -3.37 -3.66 -9.32
CA ARG A 45 -2.35 -3.71 -10.39
C ARG A 45 -1.52 -2.44 -10.48
N LEU A 46 -2.15 -1.26 -10.35
CA LEU A 46 -1.45 0.02 -10.37
C LEU A 46 -0.52 0.18 -9.16
N ILE A 47 -1.01 -0.15 -7.95
CA ILE A 47 -0.21 -0.11 -6.73
C ILE A 47 0.95 -1.11 -6.78
N ALA A 48 0.69 -2.34 -7.22
CA ALA A 48 1.73 -3.36 -7.39
C ALA A 48 2.81 -2.91 -8.40
N ASN A 49 2.39 -2.32 -9.52
CA ASN A 49 3.32 -1.79 -10.53
C ASN A 49 4.23 -0.69 -9.95
N PHE A 50 3.69 0.20 -9.11
CA PHE A 50 4.48 1.19 -8.37
C PHE A 50 5.45 0.54 -7.37
N ILE A 51 4.98 -0.40 -6.54
CA ILE A 51 5.80 -1.10 -5.53
C ILE A 51 6.95 -1.86 -6.19
N PHE A 52 6.70 -2.52 -7.31
CA PHE A 52 7.69 -3.36 -8.00
C PHE A 52 8.61 -2.59 -8.96
N GLY A 53 8.62 -1.26 -8.91
CA GLY A 53 9.70 -0.45 -9.47
C GLY A 53 9.33 0.47 -10.62
N ASN A 54 8.06 0.54 -11.04
CA ASN A 54 7.63 1.59 -11.97
C ASN A 54 7.36 2.91 -11.22
N ASN A 55 8.38 3.40 -10.51
CA ASN A 55 8.38 4.66 -9.80
C ASN A 55 9.60 5.50 -10.20
N GLN A 56 9.50 6.82 -10.01
CA GLN A 56 10.62 7.72 -10.26
C GLN A 56 11.58 7.66 -9.06
N ARG A 57 12.78 7.14 -9.28
CA ARG A 57 13.84 7.13 -8.27
C ARG A 57 14.79 8.30 -8.52
N PRO A 58 15.24 9.01 -7.48
CA PRO A 58 16.22 10.09 -7.63
C PRO A 58 17.52 9.65 -8.32
N ASP A 59 17.90 8.37 -8.22
CA ASP A 59 19.17 7.84 -8.71
C ASP A 59 19.09 7.07 -10.05
N SER A 60 17.94 7.04 -10.72
CA SER A 60 17.76 6.23 -11.95
C SER A 60 18.56 6.74 -13.17
N ASP A 61 19.10 7.97 -13.11
CA ASP A 61 19.90 8.55 -14.20
C ASP A 61 21.36 8.07 -14.24
N GLN A 62 21.86 7.34 -13.22
CA GLN A 62 23.26 6.87 -13.20
C GLN A 62 23.45 5.42 -13.64
N ALA A 63 22.39 4.60 -13.68
CA ALA A 63 22.49 3.18 -14.03
C ALA A 63 22.53 2.89 -15.55
N ALA A 64 22.33 3.91 -16.40
CA ALA A 64 22.31 3.77 -17.86
C ALA A 64 23.68 4.03 -18.54
N LYS A 65 24.78 4.16 -17.78
CA LYS A 65 26.13 4.31 -18.30
C LYS A 65 27.08 3.27 -17.70
N ILE A 66 27.03 2.04 -18.22
CA ILE A 66 28.16 1.09 -18.21
C ILE A 66 28.19 0.39 -19.56
#